data_AF-A0A9Q9E6B2-F1
#
_entry.id   AF-A0A9Q9E6B2-F1
#
_cell.length_a   1.000
_cell.length_b   1.000
_cell.length_c   1.000
_cell.angle_alpha   90.00
_cell.angle_beta   90.00
_cell.angle_gamma   90.00
#
_symmetry.space_group_name_H-M   'P 1'
#
loop_
_entity.id
_entity.type
_entity.pdbx_description
1 polymer ?
#
loop_
_entity_poly.entity_id
_entity_poly.type
_entity_poly.pdbx_seq_one_letter_code
_entity_poly.pdbx_strand_id
1 'polypeptide(L)' 'MADPNETVHVTTTEARAGATPGVTRYVLGISLALVIAIFAFLILR' A
#
# COMPACT_ATOMS: atom_id res chain seq x y z
N MET A 1 38.79 12.88 1.71
CA MET A 1 38.85 11.59 1.02
C MET A 1 37.75 10.73 1.61
N ALA A 2 36.73 10.42 0.81
CA ALA A 2 35.57 9.63 1.24
C ALA A 2 35.98 8.16 1.39
N ASP A 3 35.53 7.54 2.47
CA ASP A 3 35.76 6.12 2.77
C ASP A 3 34.98 5.24 1.76
N PRO A 4 35.63 4.29 1.07
CA PRO A 4 34.99 3.48 0.03
C PRO A 4 34.25 2.23 0.56
N ASN A 5 34.09 2.04 1.88
CA ASN A 5 33.48 0.83 2.45
C ASN A 5 32.04 0.99 2.97
N GLU A 6 31.41 2.14 2.79
CA GLU A 6 29.99 2.28 3.12
C GLU A 6 29.13 1.86 1.91
N THR A 7 29.05 0.55 1.67
CA THR A 7 28.05 -0.04 0.77
C THR A 7 26.67 0.30 1.33
N VAL A 8 26.13 1.42 0.86
CA VAL A 8 24.75 1.82 1.05
C VAL A 8 23.86 0.76 0.41
N HIS A 9 23.48 -0.23 1.22
CA HIS A 9 22.49 -1.23 0.87
C HIS A 9 21.11 -0.57 0.85
N VAL A 10 20.85 0.27 -0.16
CA VAL A 10 19.47 0.63 -0.50
C VAL A 10 18.87 -0.63 -1.09
N THR A 11 18.02 -1.30 -0.31
CA THR A 11 17.19 -2.38 -0.83
C THR A 11 16.41 -1.80 -2.01
N THR A 12 16.74 -2.27 -3.21
CA THR A 12 16.14 -1.87 -4.50
C THR A 12 14.61 -1.98 -4.54
N THR A 13 14.01 -2.56 -3.48
CA THR A 13 12.57 -2.64 -3.21
C THR A 13 11.90 -1.28 -2.99
N GLU A 14 12.56 -0.30 -2.37
CA GLU A 14 11.93 1.00 -2.08
C GLU A 14 11.85 1.93 -3.31
N ALA A 15 12.70 1.72 -4.33
CA ALA A 15 12.77 2.61 -5.50
C ALA A 15 11.68 2.35 -6.56
N ARG A 16 10.94 1.24 -6.48
CA ARG A 16 9.75 0.96 -7.32
C ARG A 16 8.47 0.71 -6.52
N ALA A 17 8.52 0.84 -5.20
CA ALA A 17 7.34 0.72 -4.36
C ALA A 17 6.88 2.10 -3.94
N GLY A 18 6.21 2.82 -4.84
CA GLY A 18 5.24 3.86 -4.45
C GLY A 18 4.03 3.29 -3.66
N ALA A 19 4.20 2.13 -3.04
CA ALA A 19 3.27 1.45 -2.17
C ALA A 19 3.81 1.65 -0.76
N THR A 20 3.49 2.79 -0.15
CA THR A 20 3.50 2.90 1.30
C THR A 20 2.71 1.70 1.83
N PRO A 21 3.34 0.74 2.53
CA PRO A 21 2.74 -0.56 2.80
C PRO A 21 1.45 -0.50 3.63
N GLY A 22 1.17 0.66 4.26
CA GLY A 22 -0.09 0.93 4.93
C GLY A 22 -1.22 1.40 3.99
N VAL A 23 -0.95 2.32 3.06
CA VAL A 23 -2.01 3.03 2.32
C VAL A 23 -2.80 2.07 1.43
N THR A 24 -2.12 1.22 0.67
CA THR A 24 -2.78 0.21 -0.18
C THR A 24 -3.66 -0.73 0.64
N ARG A 25 -3.21 -1.13 1.84
CA ARG A 25 -3.98 -2.04 2.71
C ARG A 25 -5.26 -1.38 3.25
N TYR A 26 -5.18 -0.11 3.64
CA TYR A 26 -6.36 0.65 4.09
C TYR A 26 -7.33 0.94 2.95
N VAL A 27 -6.83 1.39 1.80
CA VAL A 27 -7.69 1.68 0.63
C VAL A 27 -8.40 0.41 0.17
N LEU A 28 -7.70 -0.73 0.10
CA LEU A 28 -8.30 -2.00 -0.26
C LEU A 28 -9.38 -2.43 0.74
N GLY A 29 -9.09 -2.36 2.04
CA GLY A 29 -10.05 -2.74 3.07
C GLY A 29 -11.30 -1.85 3.09
N ILE A 30 -11.12 -0.53 3.02
CA ILE A 30 -12.22 0.45 3.05
C ILE A 30 -13.07 0.36 1.79
N SER A 31 -12.45 0.29 0.61
CA SER A 31 -13.18 0.19 -0.66
C SER A 31 -13.99 -1.10 -0.76
N LEU A 32 -13.44 -2.23 -0.35
CA LEU A 32 -14.15 -3.51 -0.31
C LEU A 32 -15.37 -3.44 0.62
N ALA A 33 -15.20 -2.90 1.83
CA ALA A 33 -16.30 -2.75 2.78
C ALA A 33 -17.41 -1.83 2.24
N LEU A 34 -17.05 -0.72 1.59
CA LEU A 34 -18.00 0.19 0.95
C LEU A 34 -18.82 -0.50 -0.14
N VAL A 35 -18.16 -1.26 -1.03
CA VAL A 35 -18.86 -1.99 -2.10
C VAL A 35 -19.85 -2.99 -1.51
N ILE A 36 -19.44 -3.76 -0.50
CA ILE A 36 -20.34 -4.71 0.18
C ILE A 36 -21.53 -3.98 0.80
N ALA A 37 -21.30 -2.86 1.50
CA ALA A 37 -22.37 -2.08 2.12
C ALA A 37 -23.37 -1.53 1.08
N ILE A 38 -22.89 -1.04 -0.06
CA ILE A 38 -23.74 -0.55 -1.15
C ILE A 38 -24.58 -1.68 -1.73
N PHE A 39 -23.98 -2.83 -2.05
CA PHE A 39 -24.72 -3.97 -2.58
C PHE A 39 -25.71 -4.53 -1.57
N ALA A 40 -25.33 -4.63 -0.29
CA ALA A 40 -26.23 -5.03 0.78
C ALA A 40 -27.43 -4.09 0.86
N PHE A 41 -27.21 -2.77 0.83
CA PHE A 41 -28.29 -1.78 0.80
C PHE A 41 -29.18 -1.91 -0.43
N LEU A 42 -28.61 -2.11 -1.62
CA LEU A 42 -29.39 -2.28 -2.86
C LEU A 42 -30.26 -3.54 -2.85
N ILE A 43 -29.79 -4.61 -2.19
CA ILE A 43 -30.53 -5.88 -2.10
C ILE A 43 -31.59 -5.84 -0.99
N LEU A 44 -31.30 -5.21 0.16
CA LEU A 44 -32.21 -5.15 1.30
C LEU A 44 -33.28 -4.05 1.21
N ARG A 45 -33.07 -3.07 0.33
CA ARG A 45 -34.05 -2.04 -0.01
C ARG A 45 -35.17 -2.60 -0.87
#